data_AF-A0A957PCR0-F1
#
_entry.id   AF-A0A957PCR0-F1
#
_cell.length_a   1.000
_cell.length_b   1.000
_cell.length_c   1.000
_cell.angle_alpha   90.00
_cell.angle_beta   90.00
_cell.angle_gamma   90.00
#
_symmetry.space_group_name_H-M   'P 1'
#
loop_
_entity.id
_entity.type
_entity.pdbx_description
1 polymer ?
#
loop_
_entity_poly.entity_id
_entity_poly.type
_entity_poly.pdbx_seq_one_letter_code
_entity_poly.pdbx_strand_id
1 'polypeptide(L)'
;MSSSAASPWPDACLAAVSITFDDGMQSQLARAVPMLNNHNLQATFYLNPRENYQEQLRPWQAVAQAGHELGNHTVRHPCSMNFGFVADSGRT
;
A
#
# COMPACT_ATOMS: atom_id res chain seq x y z
N MET A 1 -18.20 24.32 31.46
CA MET A 1 -17.57 24.77 30.20
C MET A 1 -16.96 23.54 29.54
N SER A 2 -17.42 23.16 28.35
CA SER A 2 -16.86 22.02 27.63
C SER A 2 -15.64 22.50 26.85
N SER A 3 -14.44 21.99 27.15
CA SER A 3 -13.26 22.26 26.31
C SER A 3 -13.40 21.46 25.03
N SER A 4 -13.56 22.11 23.88
CA SER A 4 -13.35 21.44 22.59
C SER A 4 -11.87 21.08 22.51
N ALA A 5 -11.53 19.80 22.64
CA ALA A 5 -10.17 19.35 22.42
C ALA A 5 -9.74 19.77 21.00
N ALA A 6 -8.55 20.36 20.86
CA ALA A 6 -7.97 20.66 19.56
C ALA A 6 -7.87 19.37 18.74
N SER A 7 -8.16 19.43 17.44
CA SER A 7 -8.03 18.26 16.59
C SER A 7 -6.60 17.73 16.64
N PRO A 8 -6.39 16.40 16.76
CA PRO A 8 -5.06 15.81 16.68
C PRO A 8 -4.49 15.84 15.26
N TRP A 9 -5.27 16.22 14.25
CA TRP A 9 -4.87 16.24 12.84
C TRP A 9 -4.39 17.63 12.41
N PRO A 10 -3.43 17.70 11.48
CA PRO A 10 -3.01 18.96 10.87
C PRO A 10 -4.17 19.78 10.30
N ASP A 11 -3.98 21.10 10.21
CA ASP A 11 -4.92 22.04 9.59
C ASP A 11 -6.33 22.02 10.18
N ALA A 12 -6.48 21.61 11.44
CA ALA A 12 -7.75 21.46 12.14
C ALA A 12 -8.74 20.51 11.43
N CYS A 13 -8.25 19.58 10.60
CA CYS A 13 -9.06 18.53 9.99
C CYS A 13 -9.75 17.70 11.07
N LEU A 14 -10.99 17.26 10.85
CA LEU A 14 -11.73 16.46 11.84
C LEU A 14 -11.30 14.98 11.85
N ALA A 15 -10.71 14.51 10.76
CA ALA A 15 -10.25 13.13 10.58
C ALA A 15 -9.14 13.07 9.53
N ALA A 16 -8.48 11.91 9.46
CA ALA A 16 -7.58 11.54 8.38
C ALA A 16 -8.11 10.30 7.64
N VAL A 17 -7.75 10.17 6.36
CA VAL A 17 -8.04 9.00 5.54
C VAL A 17 -6.71 8.46 5.02
N SER A 18 -6.50 7.15 5.17
CA SER A 18 -5.36 6.45 4.57
C SER A 18 -5.86 5.57 3.44
N ILE A 19 -5.31 5.78 2.23
CA ILE A 19 -5.63 4.98 1.04
C ILE A 19 -4.47 4.02 0.83
N THR A 20 -4.75 2.73 0.89
CA THR A 20 -3.74 1.68 0.76
C THR A 20 -4.10 0.69 -0.33
N PHE A 21 -3.08 0.13 -0.97
CA PHE A 21 -3.20 -0.94 -1.96
C PHE A 21 -2.20 -2.04 -1.66
N ASP A 22 -2.66 -3.29 -1.71
CA ASP A 22 -1.86 -4.46 -1.39
C ASP A 22 -1.49 -5.24 -2.68
N ASP A 23 -0.56 -6.18 -2.59
CA ASP A 23 -0.15 -7.09 -3.67
C ASP A 23 0.67 -6.51 -4.84
N GLY A 24 0.78 -5.18 -4.97
CA GLY A 24 1.52 -4.56 -6.07
C GLY A 24 0.98 -4.92 -7.46
N MET A 25 -0.35 -5.00 -7.62
CA MET A 25 -0.98 -5.44 -8.86
C MET A 25 -0.74 -4.47 -10.05
N GLN A 26 -0.68 -5.01 -11.27
CA GLN A 26 -0.53 -4.20 -12.49
C GLN A 26 -1.64 -3.15 -12.68
N SER A 27 -2.86 -3.45 -12.22
CA SER A 27 -3.99 -2.51 -12.26
C SER A 27 -3.74 -1.26 -11.40
N GLN A 28 -2.94 -1.37 -10.35
CA GLN A 28 -2.60 -0.23 -9.50
C GLN A 28 -1.70 0.74 -10.25
N LEU A 29 -0.67 0.23 -10.93
CA LEU A 29 0.18 1.04 -11.81
C LEU A 29 -0.61 1.63 -12.99
N ALA A 30 -1.46 0.84 -13.64
CA ALA A 30 -2.16 1.25 -14.86
C ALA A 30 -3.36 2.17 -14.62
N ARG A 31 -3.96 2.15 -13.42
CA ARG A 31 -5.22 2.87 -13.13
C ARG A 31 -5.15 3.68 -11.84
N ALA A 32 -4.78 3.05 -10.72
CA ALA A 32 -4.83 3.72 -9.42
C ALA A 32 -3.85 4.89 -9.34
N VAL A 33 -2.57 4.68 -9.68
CA VAL A 33 -1.53 5.73 -9.65
C VAL A 33 -1.91 6.93 -10.54
N PRO A 34 -2.29 6.76 -11.82
CA PRO A 34 -2.74 7.89 -12.64
C PRO A 34 -3.93 8.65 -12.03
N MET A 35 -4.93 7.95 -11.48
CA MET A 35 -6.09 8.61 -10.86
C MET A 35 -5.69 9.39 -9.61
N LEU A 36 -4.88 8.82 -8.73
CA LEU A 36 -4.40 9.49 -7.52
C LEU A 36 -3.60 10.75 -7.86
N ASN A 37 -2.69 10.66 -8.83
CA ASN A 37 -1.91 11.80 -9.31
C ASN A 37 -2.81 12.90 -9.88
N ASN A 38 -3.81 12.54 -10.70
CA ASN A 38 -4.75 13.50 -11.27
C ASN A 38 -5.58 14.25 -10.19
N HIS A 39 -5.79 13.61 -9.03
CA HIS A 39 -6.49 14.20 -7.90
C HIS A 39 -5.55 14.81 -6.84
N ASN A 40 -4.23 14.84 -7.08
CA ASN A 40 -3.20 15.25 -6.11
C ASN A 40 -3.32 14.51 -4.76
N LEU A 41 -3.68 13.23 -4.79
CA LEU A 41 -3.78 12.38 -3.61
C LEU A 41 -2.56 11.46 -3.50
N GLN A 42 -2.05 11.32 -2.29
CA GLN A 42 -1.01 10.35 -1.96
C GLN A 42 -1.64 9.07 -1.40
N ALA A 43 -0.92 7.95 -1.51
CA ALA A 43 -1.37 6.63 -1.09
C ALA A 43 -0.16 5.78 -0.72
N THR A 44 -0.40 4.68 0.01
CA THR A 44 0.61 3.69 0.36
C THR A 44 0.39 2.41 -0.46
N PHE A 45 1.43 1.90 -1.10
CA PHE A 45 1.39 0.64 -1.85
C PHE A 45 2.25 -0.40 -1.16
N TYR A 46 1.62 -1.45 -0.63
CA TYR A 46 2.31 -2.57 -0.01
C TYR A 46 2.66 -3.61 -1.07
N LEU A 47 3.96 -3.77 -1.33
CA LEU A 47 4.49 -4.58 -2.42
C LEU A 47 5.01 -5.94 -1.94
N ASN A 48 4.79 -6.97 -2.75
CA ASN A 48 5.40 -8.29 -2.58
C ASN A 48 6.58 -8.45 -3.54
N PRO A 49 7.82 -8.57 -3.04
CA PRO A 49 8.94 -8.96 -3.90
C PRO A 49 8.78 -10.43 -4.30
N ARG A 50 8.39 -10.67 -5.55
CA ARG A 50 8.27 -12.01 -6.16
C ARG A 50 9.57 -12.39 -6.90
N GLU A 51 9.55 -13.51 -7.63
CA GLU A 51 10.64 -13.84 -8.56
C GLU A 51 10.83 -12.71 -9.58
N ASN A 52 12.08 -12.43 -10.01
CA ASN A 52 12.42 -11.27 -10.85
C ASN A 52 12.05 -9.90 -10.24
N TYR A 53 12.13 -9.76 -8.90
CA TYR A 53 11.74 -8.55 -8.18
C TYR A 53 12.35 -7.26 -8.73
N GLN A 54 13.60 -7.28 -9.21
CA GLN A 54 14.24 -6.09 -9.76
C GLN A 54 13.42 -5.53 -10.94
N GLU A 55 12.96 -6.40 -11.82
CA GLU A 55 12.20 -5.98 -12.99
C GLU A 55 10.79 -5.53 -12.61
N GLN A 56 10.14 -6.28 -11.73
CA GLN A 56 8.77 -5.99 -11.28
C GLN A 56 8.69 -4.72 -10.42
N LEU A 57 9.73 -4.41 -9.65
CA LEU A 57 9.77 -3.24 -8.77
C LEU A 57 10.29 -1.97 -9.46
N ARG A 58 10.91 -2.08 -10.65
CA ARG A 58 11.37 -0.91 -11.42
C ARG A 58 10.28 0.16 -11.62
N PRO A 59 9.05 -0.17 -12.09
CA PRO A 59 7.99 0.82 -12.27
C PRO A 59 7.61 1.55 -10.97
N TRP A 60 7.72 0.87 -9.83
CA TRP A 60 7.38 1.42 -8.52
C TRP A 60 8.36 2.50 -8.05
N GLN A 61 9.57 2.57 -8.60
CA GLN A 61 10.50 3.66 -8.31
C GLN A 61 9.93 5.03 -8.73
N ALA A 62 9.27 5.10 -9.89
CA ALA A 62 8.60 6.32 -10.34
C ALA A 62 7.39 6.66 -9.47
N VAL A 63 6.68 5.65 -8.96
CA VAL A 63 5.55 5.82 -8.02
C VAL A 63 6.03 6.46 -6.71
N ALA A 64 7.14 5.98 -6.15
CA ALA A 64 7.75 6.60 -4.97
C ALA A 64 8.23 8.04 -5.22
N GLN A 65 8.84 8.30 -6.39
CA GLN A 65 9.27 9.65 -6.78
C GLN A 65 8.09 10.62 -6.95
N ALA A 66 6.89 10.11 -7.27
CA ALA A 66 5.66 10.90 -7.31
C ALA A 66 5.08 11.22 -5.92
N GLY A 67 5.70 10.77 -4.83
CA GLY A 67 5.31 11.07 -3.46
C GLY A 67 4.42 10.02 -2.79
N HIS A 68 4.16 8.89 -3.43
CA HIS A 68 3.51 7.76 -2.79
C HIS A 68 4.47 7.01 -1.85
N GLU A 69 3.93 6.42 -0.80
CA GLU A 69 4.68 5.54 0.09
C GLU A 69 4.71 4.11 -0.48
N LEU A 70 5.85 3.43 -0.37
CA LEU A 70 5.99 2.01 -0.68
C LEU A 70 6.26 1.22 0.61
N GLY A 71 5.38 0.28 0.93
CA GLY A 71 5.51 -0.63 2.07
C GLY A 71 5.85 -2.06 1.64
N ASN A 72 6.31 -2.88 2.59
CA ASN A 72 6.50 -4.32 2.38
C ASN A 72 5.21 -5.09 2.70
N HIS A 73 4.81 -6.03 1.84
CA HIS A 73 3.64 -6.88 2.04
C HIS A 73 3.97 -8.37 2.23
N THR A 74 5.16 -8.68 2.76
CA THR A 74 5.79 -10.02 2.77
C THR A 74 6.23 -10.52 1.39
N VAL A 75 6.97 -11.64 1.32
CA VAL A 75 7.43 -12.22 0.04
C VAL A 75 6.32 -13.02 -0.65
N ARG A 76 5.54 -13.80 0.10
CA ARG A 76 4.59 -14.79 -0.44
C ARG A 76 3.13 -14.43 -0.23
N HIS A 77 2.84 -13.32 0.44
CA HIS A 77 1.50 -12.93 0.88
C HIS A 77 0.75 -14.13 1.48
N PRO A 78 1.29 -14.77 2.55
CA PRO A 78 0.63 -15.93 3.13
C PRO A 78 -0.74 -15.49 3.64
N CYS A 79 -1.79 -16.15 3.15
CA CYS A 79 -3.11 -15.97 3.71
C CYS A 79 -3.01 -16.23 5.22
N SER A 80 -3.54 -15.33 6.04
CA SER A 80 -3.34 -15.33 7.50
C SER A 80 -3.81 -16.59 8.21
N MET A 81 -4.52 -17.49 7.50
CA MET A 81 -5.05 -18.78 7.93
C MET A 81 -4.56 -19.12 9.32
N ASN A 82 -5.38 -18.76 10.31
CA ASN A 82 -5.20 -18.87 11.76
C ASN A 82 -4.98 -20.34 12.23
N PHE A 83 -4.18 -21.09 11.49
CA PHE A 83 -4.14 -22.53 11.32
C PHE A 83 -2.70 -22.96 10.99
N GLY A 84 -2.27 -24.08 11.57
CA GLY A 84 -0.86 -24.52 11.63
C GLY A 84 -0.18 -24.95 10.33
N PHE A 85 -0.64 -24.46 9.17
CA PHE A 85 -0.20 -24.89 7.84
C PHE A 85 0.28 -23.76 6.90
N VAL A 86 0.99 -22.77 7.45
CA VAL A 86 2.25 -22.34 6.77
C VAL A 86 3.11 -23.59 6.43
N ALA A 87 2.90 -24.69 7.17
CA ALA A 87 3.19 -26.06 6.78
C ALA A 87 2.26 -26.61 5.67
N ASP A 88 2.56 -26.37 4.39
CA ASP A 88 3.01 -27.52 3.59
C ASP A 88 3.58 -27.13 2.23
N SER A 89 4.73 -27.75 1.97
CA SER A 89 5.12 -28.36 0.71
C SER A 89 4.08 -28.31 -0.44
N GLY A 90 4.33 -27.42 -1.41
CA GLY A 90 3.84 -27.46 -2.80
C GLY A 90 2.47 -28.08 -3.09
N ARG A 91 1.42 -27.24 -3.15
CA ARG A 91 0.17 -27.46 -3.91
C ARG A 91 -0.43 -26.08 -4.20
N THR A 92 -0.77 -25.64 -5.41
CA THR A 92 -0.70 -26.13 -6.80
C THR A 92 -0.53 -24.91 -7.68
#